data_AF-A0A966V5F3-F1
#
_entry.id   AF-A0A966V5F3-F1
#
_cell.length_a   1.000
_cell.length_b   1.000
_cell.length_c   1.000
_cell.angle_alpha   90.00
_cell.angle_beta   90.00
_cell.angle_gamma   90.00
#
_symmetry.space_group_name_H-M   'P 1'
#
loop_
_entity.id
_entity.type
_entity.pdbx_description
1 polymer ?
#
loop_
_entity_poly.entity_id
_entity_poly.type
_entity_poly.pdbx_seq_one_letter_code
_entity_poly.pdbx_strand_id
1 'polypeptide(L)'
;MSLDTGSTPVVASPWHQVLAKAPKALLHDHLDGGLRPESVIELANEFGYKKLPTTDVVDLKKWFHRGAKRNDLVLYLETFAHTVGVMQHRDAIERVAYECAQDLANDN
;
A
#
# COMPACT_ATOMS: atom_id res chain seq x y z
N MET A 1 1.99 -31.54 -24.49
CA MET A 1 3.28 -31.38 -23.78
C MET A 1 3.07 -30.23 -22.80
N SER A 2 2.67 -30.57 -21.57
CA SER A 2 2.31 -29.59 -20.54
C SER A 2 3.59 -29.09 -19.91
N LEU A 3 3.89 -27.80 -20.01
CA LEU A 3 4.96 -27.18 -19.23
C LEU A 3 4.40 -26.95 -17.82
N ASP A 4 4.76 -27.87 -16.93
CA ASP A 4 4.67 -27.68 -15.49
C ASP A 4 5.52 -26.47 -15.12
N THR A 5 4.89 -25.32 -14.91
CA THR A 5 5.53 -24.10 -14.40
C THR A 5 5.68 -24.20 -12.90
N GLY A 6 6.36 -25.24 -12.43
CA GLY A 6 6.70 -25.44 -11.02
C GLY A 6 7.38 -24.18 -10.50
N SER A 7 6.64 -23.36 -9.76
CA SER A 7 7.18 -22.21 -9.06
C SER A 7 8.20 -22.72 -8.07
N THR A 8 9.47 -22.44 -8.32
CA THR A 8 10.57 -22.72 -7.40
C THR A 8 10.19 -22.17 -6.01
N PRO A 9 10.29 -22.96 -4.93
CA PRO A 9 10.01 -22.45 -3.60
C PRO A 9 10.99 -21.31 -3.33
N VAL A 10 10.47 -20.12 -2.99
CA VAL A 10 11.30 -19.03 -2.51
C VAL A 10 11.85 -19.46 -1.15
N VAL A 11 13.06 -20.02 -1.15
CA VAL A 11 13.79 -20.29 0.09
C VAL A 11 14.05 -18.93 0.73
N ALA A 12 13.47 -18.71 1.92
CA ALA A 12 13.65 -17.46 2.65
C ALA A 12 15.15 -17.16 2.79
N SER A 13 15.54 -15.97 2.33
CA SER A 13 16.92 -15.51 2.42
C SER A 13 17.40 -15.63 3.87
N PRO A 14 18.62 -16.14 4.14
CA PRO A 14 19.17 -16.19 5.50
C PRO A 14 19.21 -14.80 6.17
N TRP A 15 19.15 -13.74 5.37
CA TRP A 15 19.08 -12.35 5.84
C TRP A 15 17.72 -11.93 6.39
N HIS A 16 16.62 -12.62 6.07
CA HIS A 16 15.28 -12.21 6.54
C HIS A 16 15.18 -12.14 8.07
N GLN A 17 15.71 -13.15 8.76
CA GLN A 17 15.68 -13.17 10.24
C GLN A 17 16.56 -12.08 10.86
N VAL A 18 17.66 -11.73 10.20
CA VAL A 18 18.57 -10.67 10.64
C VAL A 18 17.92 -9.29 10.45
N LEU A 19 17.30 -9.06 9.29
CA LEU A 19 16.62 -7.79 8.96
C LEU A 19 15.38 -7.55 9.81
N ALA A 20 14.60 -8.61 10.09
CA ALA A 20 13.44 -8.52 10.99
C ALA A 20 13.87 -8.01 12.36
N LYS A 21 14.90 -8.61 12.97
CA LYS A 21 15.35 -8.25 14.33
C LYS A 21 16.18 -6.96 14.44
N ALA A 22 16.53 -6.33 13.32
CA ALA A 22 17.35 -5.12 13.35
C ALA A 22 16.55 -3.95 13.96
N PRO A 23 17.17 -3.09 14.80
CA PRO A 23 16.54 -1.87 15.29
C PRO A 23 16.50 -0.83 14.15
N LYS A 24 15.42 -0.87 13.37
CA LYS A 24 15.25 -0.04 12.17
C LYS A 24 14.81 1.37 12.55
N ALA A 25 15.34 2.37 11.85
CA ALA A 25 14.90 3.75 11.91
C ALA A 25 14.42 4.20 10.52
N LEU A 26 13.15 4.57 10.41
CA LEU A 26 12.55 5.09 9.18
C LEU A 26 12.47 6.61 9.27
N LEU A 27 13.30 7.29 8.46
CA LEU A 27 13.42 8.75 8.49
C LEU A 27 12.54 9.45 7.46
N HIS A 28 12.16 8.73 6.40
CA HIS A 28 11.33 9.24 5.33
C HIS A 28 10.25 8.23 5.03
N ASP A 29 9.02 8.58 5.37
CA ASP A 29 7.83 7.86 4.95
C ASP A 29 6.68 8.84 4.73
N HIS A 30 5.75 8.46 3.86
CA HIS A 30 4.58 9.26 3.52
C HIS A 30 3.34 8.57 4.08
N LEU A 31 2.73 9.18 5.10
CA LEU A 31 1.48 8.68 5.67
C LEU A 31 0.39 8.49 4.61
N ASP A 32 0.30 9.43 3.67
CA ASP A 32 -0.65 9.44 2.55
C ASP A 32 -0.23 8.58 1.35
N GLY A 33 0.95 7.96 1.41
CA GLY A 33 1.47 7.04 0.40
C GLY A 33 1.36 5.56 0.78
N GLY A 34 1.09 5.24 2.06
CA GLY A 34 1.15 3.88 2.62
C GLY A 34 -0.20 3.20 2.89
N LEU A 35 -1.32 3.73 2.39
CA LEU A 35 -2.64 3.20 2.73
C LEU A 35 -2.85 1.78 2.19
N ARG A 36 -3.48 0.92 2.99
CA ARG A 36 -3.96 -0.39 2.56
C ARG A 36 -5.08 -0.22 1.51
N PRO A 37 -5.06 -0.96 0.38
CA PRO A 37 -6.11 -0.85 -0.64
C PRO A 37 -7.53 -1.10 -0.09
N GLU A 38 -7.67 -2.01 0.86
CA GLU A 38 -8.92 -2.31 1.57
C GLU A 38 -9.44 -1.06 2.30
N SER A 39 -8.58 -0.40 3.08
CA SER A 39 -8.91 0.83 3.80
C SER A 39 -9.29 1.97 2.86
N VAL A 40 -8.63 2.09 1.69
CA VAL A 40 -9.00 3.09 0.69
C VAL A 40 -10.45 2.87 0.20
N ILE A 41 -10.85 1.63 -0.06
CA ILE A 41 -12.20 1.30 -0.50
C ILE A 41 -13.22 1.56 0.60
N GLU A 42 -12.92 1.16 1.83
CA GLU A 42 -13.79 1.38 2.98
C GLU A 42 -14.02 2.86 3.27
N LEU A 43 -12.94 3.66 3.34
CA LEU A 43 -13.01 5.11 3.55
C LEU A 43 -13.73 5.81 2.40
N ALA A 44 -13.52 5.36 1.15
CA ALA A 44 -14.25 5.91 0.01
C ALA A 44 -15.76 5.65 0.09
N ASN A 45 -16.16 4.47 0.57
CA ASN A 45 -17.56 4.15 0.79
C ASN A 45 -18.16 4.96 1.94
N GLU A 46 -17.46 5.01 3.08
CA GLU A 46 -17.88 5.70 4.31
C GLU A 46 -18.07 7.21 4.09
N PHE A 47 -17.10 7.87 3.46
CA PHE A 47 -17.11 9.32 3.25
C PHE A 47 -17.62 9.75 1.87
N GLY A 48 -18.11 8.80 1.06
CA GLY A 48 -18.77 9.09 -0.21
C GLY A 48 -17.84 9.51 -1.36
N TYR A 49 -16.55 9.19 -1.30
CA TYR A 49 -15.61 9.44 -2.39
C TYR A 49 -15.87 8.49 -3.59
N LYS A 50 -16.23 9.04 -4.76
CA LYS A 50 -16.67 8.24 -5.93
C LYS A 50 -15.65 8.15 -7.08
N LYS A 51 -14.46 8.71 -6.92
CA LYS A 51 -13.47 8.80 -8.01
C LYS A 51 -12.52 7.59 -8.08
N LEU A 52 -12.70 6.56 -7.25
CA LEU A 52 -11.86 5.36 -7.33
C LEU A 52 -12.03 4.68 -8.69
N PRO A 53 -10.93 4.18 -9.29
CA PRO A 53 -10.99 3.49 -10.58
C PRO A 53 -11.62 2.10 -10.49
N THR A 54 -11.71 1.53 -9.28
CA THR A 54 -12.35 0.26 -8.98
C THR A 54 -12.57 0.15 -7.46
N THR A 55 -13.51 -0.71 -7.05
CA THR A 55 -13.73 -1.11 -5.64
C THR A 55 -13.36 -2.58 -5.39
N ASP A 56 -12.75 -3.25 -6.36
CA ASP A 56 -12.11 -4.55 -6.14
C ASP A 56 -10.69 -4.32 -5.58
N VAL A 57 -10.39 -4.97 -4.45
CA VAL A 57 -9.13 -4.81 -3.72
C VAL A 57 -7.92 -5.22 -4.58
N VAL A 58 -8.03 -6.33 -5.30
CA VAL A 58 -6.93 -6.88 -6.10
C VAL A 58 -6.61 -5.95 -7.27
N ASP A 59 -7.65 -5.46 -7.95
CA ASP A 59 -7.49 -4.56 -9.08
C ASP A 59 -7.07 -3.15 -8.65
N LEU A 60 -7.52 -2.68 -7.49
CA LEU A 60 -7.05 -1.41 -6.92
C LEU A 60 -5.56 -1.47 -6.57
N LYS A 61 -5.11 -2.56 -5.94
CA LYS A 61 -3.68 -2.81 -5.66
C LYS A 61 -2.85 -2.83 -6.94
N LYS A 62 -3.32 -3.51 -7.99
CA LYS A 62 -2.65 -3.51 -9.29
C LYS A 62 -2.60 -2.10 -9.90
N TRP A 63 -3.68 -1.33 -9.77
CA TRP A 63 -3.76 0.04 -10.29
C TRP A 63 -2.73 0.95 -9.63
N PHE A 64 -2.61 0.92 -8.30
CA PHE A 64 -1.59 1.67 -7.56
C PHE A 64 -0.16 1.28 -8.00
N HIS A 65 0.14 -0.02 -8.09
CA HIS A 65 1.45 -0.50 -8.52
C HIS A 65 1.80 -0.14 -9.97
N ARG A 66 0.81 -0.08 -10.88
CA ARG A 66 1.03 0.36 -12.25
C ARG A 66 1.46 1.82 -12.29
N GLY A 67 0.85 2.70 -11.48
CA GLY A 67 1.26 4.09 -11.34
C GLY A 67 2.74 4.21 -10.93
N ALA A 68 3.15 3.40 -9.96
CA ALA A 68 4.50 3.44 -9.41
C ALA A 68 5.63 3.01 -10.37
N LYS A 69 5.32 2.20 -11.39
CA LYS A 69 6.32 1.64 -12.33
C LYS A 69 6.56 2.48 -13.58
N ARG A 70 6.14 3.74 -13.61
CA ARG A 70 6.13 4.56 -14.84
C ARG A 70 7.42 5.35 -15.09
N ASN A 71 8.39 5.31 -14.16
CA ASN A 71 9.65 6.07 -14.22
C ASN A 71 9.46 7.57 -14.47
N ASP A 72 8.31 8.11 -14.05
CA ASP A 72 7.92 9.50 -14.17
C ASP A 72 7.26 9.92 -12.86
N LEU A 73 7.78 11.01 -12.27
CA LEU A 73 7.33 11.48 -10.96
C LEU A 73 5.88 11.98 -11.01
N VAL A 74 5.47 12.63 -12.09
CA VAL A 74 4.11 13.18 -12.22
C VAL A 74 3.11 12.04 -12.27
N LEU A 75 3.38 11.01 -13.09
CA LEU A 75 2.53 9.82 -13.21
C LEU A 75 2.51 8.97 -11.94
N TYR A 76 3.58 8.98 -11.15
CA TYR A 76 3.60 8.37 -9.81
C TYR A 76 2.63 9.10 -8.87
N LEU A 77 2.69 10.44 -8.86
CA LEU A 77 1.86 11.29 -7.99
C LEU A 77 0.37 11.28 -8.36
N GLU A 78 -0.02 10.87 -9.57
CA GLU A 78 -1.44 10.69 -9.95
C GLU A 78 -2.17 9.76 -8.97
N THR A 79 -1.48 8.77 -8.42
CA THR A 79 -2.07 7.82 -7.47
C THR A 79 -2.45 8.46 -6.12
N PHE A 80 -1.74 9.52 -5.71
CA PHE A 80 -2.00 10.23 -4.46
C PHE A 80 -3.34 10.98 -4.49
N ALA A 81 -3.88 11.27 -5.66
CA ALA A 81 -5.20 11.89 -5.79
C ALA A 81 -6.32 11.06 -5.12
N HIS A 82 -6.14 9.73 -5.02
CA HIS A 82 -7.09 8.86 -4.36
C HIS A 82 -6.82 8.72 -2.86
N THR A 83 -5.57 8.52 -2.44
CA THR A 83 -5.23 8.38 -1.02
C THR A 83 -5.50 9.68 -0.26
N VAL A 84 -5.08 10.83 -0.80
CA VAL A 84 -5.45 12.14 -0.25
C VAL A 84 -6.97 12.34 -0.30
N GLY A 85 -7.61 11.91 -1.38
CA GLY A 85 -9.06 12.04 -1.58
C GLY A 85 -9.91 11.35 -0.50
N VAL A 86 -9.44 10.22 0.03
CA VAL A 86 -10.15 9.48 1.12
C VAL A 86 -9.76 9.95 2.52
N MET A 87 -8.73 10.80 2.66
CA MET A 87 -8.23 11.33 3.93
C MET A 87 -8.74 12.75 4.25
N GLN A 88 -9.91 13.15 3.75
CA GLN A 88 -10.44 14.51 3.94
C GLN A 88 -11.20 14.72 5.26
N HIS A 89 -11.35 13.66 6.06
CA HIS A 89 -12.04 13.67 7.33
C HIS A 89 -11.09 13.32 8.47
N ARG A 90 -11.30 13.93 9.65
CA ARG A 90 -10.50 13.69 10.85
C ARG A 90 -10.36 12.20 11.17
N ASP A 91 -11.48 11.48 11.16
CA ASP A 91 -11.51 10.07 11.57
C ASP A 91 -10.84 9.16 10.53
N ALA A 92 -10.89 9.54 9.24
CA ALA A 92 -10.12 8.89 8.19
C ALA A 92 -8.61 9.04 8.42
N ILE A 93 -8.15 10.26 8.75
CA ILE A 93 -6.73 10.52 9.03
C ILE A 93 -6.27 9.76 10.28
N GLU A 94 -7.08 9.74 11.34
CA GLU A 94 -6.79 9.00 12.57
C GLU A 94 -6.65 7.49 12.29
N ARG A 95 -7.60 6.93 11.54
CA ARG A 95 -7.54 5.52 11.13
C ARG A 95 -6.28 5.21 10.33
N VAL A 96 -5.95 6.02 9.31
CA VAL A 96 -4.77 5.80 8.46
C VAL A 96 -3.47 5.91 9.27
N ALA A 97 -3.36 6.87 10.20
CA ALA A 97 -2.21 6.97 11.09
C ALA A 97 -2.06 5.74 12.00
N TYR A 98 -3.17 5.23 12.53
CA TYR A 98 -3.18 4.03 13.36
C TYR A 98 -2.80 2.76 12.57
N GLU A 99 -3.28 2.61 11.34
CA GLU A 99 -2.91 1.50 10.46
C GLU A 99 -1.43 1.57 10.05
N CYS A 100 -0.92 2.76 9.71
CA CYS A 100 0.49 2.98 9.42
C CYS A 100 1.39 2.55 10.59
N ALA A 101 1.05 2.95 11.83
CA ALA A 101 1.82 2.55 13.01
C ALA A 101 1.82 1.03 13.24
N GLN A 102 0.70 0.35 12.98
CA GLN A 102 0.62 -1.11 13.06
C GLN A 102 1.49 -1.79 12.00
N ASP A 103 1.47 -1.29 10.76
CA ASP A 103 2.27 -1.86 9.67
C ASP A 103 3.77 -1.69 9.93
N LEU A 104 4.19 -0.52 10.41
CA LEU A 104 5.58 -0.26 10.82
C LEU A 104 6.02 -1.09 12.04
N ALA A 105 5.10 -1.38 12.96
CA ALA A 105 5.38 -2.27 14.08
C ALA A 105 5.54 -3.74 13.63
N ASN A 106 4.75 -4.19 12.66
CA ASN A 106 4.82 -5.56 12.12
C ASN A 106 6.03 -5.80 11.20
N ASP A 107 6.63 -4.73 10.66
CA ASP A 107 7.90 -4.81 9.91
C ASP A 107 9.13 -4.87 10.83
N ASN A 108 8.94 -4.76 12.15
CA ASN A 108 9.97 -4.93 13.20
C ASN A 108 9.91 -6.29 13.90
#